data_AF-A0A7Y1TZ57-F1
#
_entry.id   AF-A0A7Y1TZ57-F1
#
_cell.length_a   1.000
_cell.length_b   1.000
_cell.length_c   1.000
_cell.angle_alpha   90.00
_cell.angle_beta   90.00
_cell.angle_gamma   90.00
#
_symmetry.space_group_name_H-M   'P 1'
#
loop_
_entity.id
_entity.type
_entity.pdbx_description
1 polymer ?
#
loop_
_entity_poly.entity_id
_entity_poly.type
_entity_poly.pdbx_seq_one_letter_code
_entity_poly.pdbx_strand_id
1 'polypeptide(L)'
;VVFSSARDDTGFDIWETDLPTGLSWRLTNLPGQETEPAWSADGRNLVFVHQHHRHWALMLRQHGRPDEAIVISDDALAAPSWRPDGSLVTYLKRDADGWAVWMTILSEPRLHRKLIDREDFFLAPVAWLDRQQMFYAADGHIRTRHFDSWKSITVPFVARVREARTATSGKAHQRTLALIDAPSGRTIIRAGRVFDGAGSSYIENPDIVIDSGRVTAIETQRPRNDGIVVDLGDLTVFPGLIDAYASLPASDTAAVGPLLLGLGVTTMVADHPDAVALNATWSGKAIPGPRLLAARPLAGAGKIKSMPWLLTLSGNPNSGAEQKDDVRKWRDRGVPVLADSWQLALSSGANLLLGTDSGGPVSPAGRRYADVRLATGSSAITMVSGLADAGTPGVMDIWRSRIAGLIGPQKIPAQRFSSAPDLRSTAGSLVAGSHPNGLPPGVALQAELRALADAGLTAEQAVKAAGMNAAAMLGLNLDIGRIAPGAAADMLVVDGDPLASVDDLLNIVGIVRNGRFYSVSGLVDRATAAMTVE
;
A
#
# COMPACT_ATOMS: atom_id res chain seq x y z
N VAL A 1 -8.68 -9.12 0.92
CA VAL A 1 -9.95 -9.74 1.38
C VAL A 1 -10.87 -9.87 0.20
N VAL A 2 -11.50 -11.04 0.03
CA VAL A 2 -12.47 -11.27 -1.04
C VAL A 2 -13.88 -11.34 -0.45
N PHE A 3 -14.87 -10.77 -1.14
CA PHE A 3 -16.25 -10.68 -0.67
C PHE A 3 -17.21 -10.50 -1.85
N SER A 4 -18.49 -10.77 -1.61
CA SER A 4 -19.54 -10.53 -2.61
C SER A 4 -20.20 -9.18 -2.38
N SER A 5 -20.44 -8.43 -3.45
CA SER A 5 -21.08 -7.12 -3.37
C SER A 5 -21.94 -6.84 -4.59
N ALA A 6 -23.20 -6.42 -4.35
CA ALA A 6 -24.10 -5.92 -5.38
C ALA A 6 -23.93 -4.40 -5.47
N ARG A 7 -23.01 -3.96 -6.34
CA ARG A 7 -22.76 -2.52 -6.60
C ARG A 7 -23.40 -2.03 -7.89
N ASP A 8 -23.73 -2.96 -8.78
CA ASP A 8 -24.36 -2.71 -10.08
C ASP A 8 -25.73 -3.40 -10.16
N ASP A 9 -26.53 -3.04 -11.15
CA ASP A 9 -27.90 -3.58 -11.34
C ASP A 9 -27.95 -5.04 -11.84
N THR A 10 -26.80 -5.73 -11.94
CA THR A 10 -26.67 -7.06 -12.58
C THR A 10 -26.59 -8.23 -11.60
N GLY A 11 -26.47 -7.98 -10.29
CA GLY A 11 -26.35 -9.01 -9.25
C GLY A 11 -25.16 -8.79 -8.32
N PHE A 12 -24.85 -9.80 -7.49
CA PHE A 12 -23.63 -9.86 -6.70
C PHE A 12 -22.46 -10.26 -7.60
N ASP A 13 -21.38 -9.50 -7.53
CA ASP A 13 -20.08 -9.88 -8.07
C ASP A 13 -19.10 -10.20 -6.95
N ILE A 14 -18.01 -10.87 -7.30
CA ILE A 14 -16.86 -11.02 -6.42
C ILE A 14 -15.98 -9.79 -6.52
N TRP A 15 -15.69 -9.20 -5.37
CA TRP A 15 -14.80 -8.06 -5.20
C TRP A 15 -13.63 -8.46 -4.32
N GLU A 16 -12.49 -7.86 -4.61
CA GLU A 16 -11.32 -7.91 -3.76
C GLU A 16 -11.02 -6.53 -3.22
N THR A 17 -10.80 -6.46 -1.90
CA THR A 17 -10.30 -5.26 -1.21
C THR A 17 -8.93 -5.56 -0.65
N ASP A 18 -7.97 -4.71 -1.00
CA ASP A 18 -6.71 -4.61 -0.29
C ASP A 18 -6.94 -3.88 1.04
N LEU A 19 -6.72 -4.57 2.16
CA LEU A 19 -7.03 -4.01 3.50
C LEU A 19 -6.14 -2.82 3.89
N PRO A 20 -4.82 -2.83 3.62
CA PRO A 20 -3.97 -1.68 3.92
C PRO A 20 -4.41 -0.40 3.19
N THR A 21 -4.80 -0.52 1.91
CA THR A 21 -5.04 0.67 1.06
C THR A 21 -6.52 1.03 0.93
N GLY A 22 -7.42 0.10 1.26
CA GLY A 22 -8.87 0.22 1.09
C GLY A 22 -9.32 0.19 -0.38
N LEU A 23 -8.40 0.00 -1.32
CA LEU A 23 -8.73 -0.11 -2.75
C LEU A 23 -9.49 -1.40 -2.98
N SER A 24 -10.54 -1.30 -3.79
CA SER A 24 -11.37 -2.44 -4.14
C SER A 24 -11.53 -2.52 -5.65
N TRP A 25 -11.39 -3.72 -6.21
CA TRP A 25 -11.63 -3.98 -7.63
C TRP A 25 -12.55 -5.18 -7.80
N ARG A 26 -13.32 -5.14 -8.89
CA ARG A 26 -14.22 -6.21 -9.29
C ARG A 26 -13.38 -7.33 -9.90
N LEU A 27 -13.53 -8.54 -9.37
CA LEU A 27 -12.87 -9.72 -9.87
C LEU A 27 -13.69 -10.40 -10.97
N THR A 28 -15.00 -10.51 -10.78
CA THR A 28 -15.89 -11.28 -11.65
C THR A 28 -17.01 -10.41 -12.20
N ASN A 29 -17.61 -10.80 -13.32
CA ASN A 29 -18.68 -10.03 -13.97
C ASN A 29 -19.66 -10.88 -14.77
N LEU A 30 -19.82 -12.15 -14.41
CA LEU A 30 -20.75 -13.02 -15.13
C LEU A 30 -22.19 -12.62 -14.82
N PRO A 31 -23.12 -12.74 -15.78
CA PRO A 31 -24.55 -12.56 -15.49
C PRO A 31 -25.00 -13.49 -14.35
N GLY A 32 -25.79 -12.97 -13.41
CA GLY A 32 -26.33 -13.74 -12.28
C GLY A 32 -25.76 -13.31 -10.93
N GLN A 33 -25.71 -14.24 -9.98
CA GLN A 33 -25.23 -14.01 -8.62
C GLN A 33 -23.93 -14.76 -8.39
N GLU A 34 -22.86 -14.06 -8.04
CA GLU A 34 -21.56 -14.62 -7.68
C GLU A 34 -21.32 -14.40 -6.19
N THR A 35 -21.31 -15.49 -5.43
CA THR A 35 -21.39 -15.48 -3.96
C THR A 35 -20.35 -16.38 -3.29
N GLU A 36 -20.12 -16.15 -2.00
CA GLU A 36 -19.34 -17.02 -1.11
C GLU A 36 -17.93 -17.38 -1.61
N PRO A 37 -17.08 -16.38 -1.89
CA PRO A 37 -15.72 -16.62 -2.38
C PRO A 37 -14.80 -17.20 -1.29
N ALA A 38 -13.93 -18.13 -1.68
CA ALA A 38 -12.91 -18.74 -0.80
C ALA A 38 -11.58 -18.94 -1.54
N TRP A 39 -10.50 -18.36 -0.99
CA TRP A 39 -9.14 -18.57 -1.47
C TRP A 39 -8.56 -19.90 -0.98
N SER A 40 -7.74 -20.53 -1.81
CA SER A 40 -6.84 -21.59 -1.40
C SER A 40 -5.80 -21.06 -0.40
N ALA A 41 -5.24 -21.94 0.43
CA ALA A 41 -4.29 -21.56 1.48
C ALA A 41 -3.02 -20.87 0.95
N ASP A 42 -2.64 -21.13 -0.29
CA ASP A 42 -1.51 -20.50 -0.98
C ASP A 42 -1.87 -19.18 -1.70
N GLY A 43 -3.14 -18.77 -1.67
CA GLY A 43 -3.64 -17.54 -2.31
C GLY A 43 -3.64 -17.58 -3.85
N ARG A 44 -3.45 -18.75 -4.48
CA ARG A 44 -3.33 -18.86 -5.95
C ARG A 44 -4.62 -19.19 -6.68
N ASN A 45 -5.57 -19.83 -6.00
CA ASN A 45 -6.81 -20.31 -6.59
C ASN A 45 -8.00 -19.80 -5.79
N LEU A 46 -9.03 -19.33 -6.49
CA LEU A 46 -10.26 -18.84 -5.90
C LEU A 46 -11.41 -19.77 -6.31
N VAL A 47 -12.23 -20.19 -5.35
CA VAL A 47 -13.55 -20.75 -5.64
C VAL A 47 -14.65 -19.81 -5.21
N PHE A 48 -15.77 -19.86 -5.91
CA PHE A 48 -16.97 -19.11 -5.58
C PHE A 48 -18.20 -19.82 -6.14
N VAL A 49 -19.37 -19.50 -5.59
CA VAL A 49 -20.65 -20.03 -6.07
C VAL A 49 -21.20 -19.07 -7.12
N HIS A 50 -21.57 -19.59 -8.28
CA HIS A 50 -22.29 -18.85 -9.31
C HIS A 50 -23.70 -19.40 -9.47
N GLN A 51 -24.70 -18.53 -9.40
CA GLN A 51 -26.10 -18.87 -9.62
C GLN A 51 -26.65 -18.03 -10.78
N HIS A 52 -27.10 -18.70 -11.84
CA HIS A 52 -27.75 -18.05 -12.97
C HIS A 52 -29.06 -18.79 -13.31
N HIS A 53 -30.18 -18.06 -13.21
CA HIS A 53 -31.52 -18.63 -13.27
C HIS A 53 -31.72 -19.79 -12.27
N ARG A 54 -31.89 -21.02 -12.78
CA ARG A 54 -32.10 -22.23 -11.97
C ARG A 54 -30.84 -23.08 -11.81
N HIS A 55 -29.73 -22.69 -12.42
CA HIS A 55 -28.49 -23.45 -12.39
C HIS A 55 -27.51 -22.85 -11.39
N TRP A 56 -26.82 -23.73 -10.70
CA TRP A 56 -25.76 -23.45 -9.75
C TRP A 56 -24.46 -24.05 -10.25
N ALA A 57 -23.38 -23.31 -10.08
CA ALA A 57 -22.05 -23.78 -10.37
C ALA A 57 -21.10 -23.45 -9.22
N LEU A 58 -20.18 -24.37 -8.94
CA LEU A 58 -18.97 -24.06 -8.18
C LEU A 58 -17.92 -23.68 -9.21
N MET A 59 -17.48 -22.42 -9.17
CA MET A 59 -16.49 -21.89 -10.10
C MET A 59 -15.10 -22.00 -9.49
N LEU A 60 -14.10 -22.26 -10.33
CA LEU A 60 -12.68 -22.20 -10.01
C LEU A 60 -12.01 -21.17 -10.91
N ARG A 61 -11.32 -20.23 -10.28
CA ARG A 61 -10.48 -19.25 -10.94
C ARG A 61 -9.01 -19.52 -10.64
N GLN A 62 -8.20 -19.50 -11.69
CA GLN A 62 -6.76 -19.64 -11.62
C GLN A 62 -6.08 -18.53 -12.44
N HIS A 63 -4.95 -18.02 -11.95
CA HIS A 63 -4.24 -16.95 -12.65
C HIS A 63 -3.82 -17.38 -14.07
N GLY A 64 -4.07 -16.51 -15.06
CA GLY A 64 -3.74 -16.76 -16.46
C GLY A 64 -4.60 -17.80 -17.17
N ARG A 65 -5.70 -18.25 -16.56
CA ARG A 65 -6.65 -19.21 -17.14
C ARG A 65 -8.08 -18.66 -17.09
N PRO A 66 -8.95 -19.05 -18.04
CA PRO A 66 -10.37 -18.73 -17.93
C PRO A 66 -10.99 -19.41 -16.70
N ASP A 67 -12.00 -18.76 -16.13
CA ASP A 67 -12.79 -19.34 -15.03
C ASP A 67 -13.48 -20.63 -15.50
N GLU A 68 -13.47 -21.64 -14.63
CA GLU A 68 -13.97 -22.97 -14.96
C GLU A 68 -15.06 -23.40 -13.98
N ALA A 69 -16.19 -23.90 -14.49
CA ALA A 69 -17.21 -24.53 -13.66
C ALA A 69 -16.75 -25.94 -13.25
N ILE A 70 -16.38 -26.12 -11.99
CA ILE A 70 -15.87 -27.39 -11.47
C ILE A 70 -16.96 -28.32 -10.94
N VAL A 71 -18.15 -27.78 -10.67
CA VAL A 71 -19.38 -28.52 -10.38
C VAL A 71 -20.52 -27.75 -11.04
N ILE A 72 -21.43 -28.45 -11.73
CA ILE A 72 -22.67 -27.88 -12.26
C ILE A 72 -23.83 -28.67 -11.67
N SER A 73 -24.86 -27.96 -11.22
CA SER A 73 -25.97 -28.54 -10.46
C SER A 73 -27.25 -27.74 -10.66
N ASP A 74 -28.39 -28.42 -10.77
CA ASP A 74 -29.71 -27.79 -10.67
C ASP A 74 -30.14 -27.57 -9.20
N ASP A 75 -29.44 -28.26 -8.29
CA ASP A 75 -29.60 -28.07 -6.86
C ASP A 75 -28.67 -26.97 -6.33
N ALA A 76 -29.11 -26.29 -5.26
CA ALA A 76 -28.36 -25.22 -4.63
C ALA A 76 -27.00 -25.70 -4.09
N LEU A 77 -25.98 -24.87 -4.31
CA LEU A 77 -24.61 -25.03 -3.82
C LEU A 77 -24.30 -23.90 -2.84
N ALA A 78 -23.56 -24.20 -1.78
CA ALA A 78 -23.19 -23.22 -0.77
C ALA A 78 -21.90 -23.61 -0.05
N ALA A 79 -21.38 -22.69 0.73
CA ALA A 79 -20.32 -22.82 1.72
C ALA A 79 -19.05 -23.53 1.22
N PRO A 80 -18.47 -23.12 0.07
CA PRO A 80 -17.26 -23.74 -0.43
C PRO A 80 -16.08 -23.47 0.50
N SER A 81 -15.21 -24.46 0.64
CA SER A 81 -14.01 -24.39 1.48
C SER A 81 -12.92 -25.29 0.96
N TRP A 82 -11.69 -24.80 0.98
CA TRP A 82 -10.52 -25.55 0.55
C TRP A 82 -10.01 -26.45 1.65
N ARG A 83 -9.61 -27.67 1.29
CA ARG A 83 -8.69 -28.42 2.13
C ARG A 83 -7.33 -27.70 2.15
N PRO A 84 -6.60 -27.63 3.29
CA PRO A 84 -5.39 -26.82 3.40
C PRO A 84 -4.28 -27.16 2.41
N ASP A 85 -4.25 -28.39 1.89
CA ASP A 85 -3.27 -28.85 0.89
C ASP A 85 -3.65 -28.50 -0.56
N GLY A 86 -4.81 -27.86 -0.79
CA GLY A 86 -5.31 -27.50 -2.11
C GLY A 86 -5.80 -28.68 -2.96
N SER A 87 -5.81 -29.90 -2.41
CA SER A 87 -6.11 -31.12 -3.19
C SER A 87 -7.61 -31.28 -3.53
N LEU A 88 -8.49 -30.68 -2.72
CA LEU A 88 -9.93 -30.77 -2.88
C LEU A 88 -10.66 -29.55 -2.31
N VAL A 89 -11.91 -29.40 -2.75
CA VAL A 89 -12.84 -28.39 -2.27
C VAL A 89 -14.06 -29.09 -1.68
N THR A 90 -14.41 -28.76 -0.44
CA THR A 90 -15.69 -29.13 0.19
C THR A 90 -16.73 -28.06 -0.02
N TYR A 91 -18.00 -28.44 -0.15
CA TYR A 91 -19.13 -27.53 -0.30
C TYR A 91 -20.40 -28.21 0.17
N LEU A 92 -21.43 -27.43 0.49
CA LEU A 92 -22.77 -27.91 0.76
C LEU A 92 -23.57 -27.99 -0.54
N LYS A 93 -24.30 -29.08 -0.74
CA LYS A 93 -25.27 -29.23 -1.83
C LYS A 93 -26.60 -29.66 -1.24
N ARG A 94 -27.69 -29.03 -1.66
CA ARG A 94 -29.05 -29.35 -1.20
C ARG A 94 -29.67 -30.45 -2.05
N ASP A 95 -29.94 -31.60 -1.49
CA ASP A 95 -30.71 -32.65 -2.17
C ASP A 95 -32.14 -32.76 -1.62
N ALA A 96 -32.85 -33.84 -1.95
CA ALA A 96 -34.21 -34.11 -1.49
C ALA A 96 -34.29 -34.32 0.04
N ASP A 97 -33.22 -34.80 0.66
CA ASP A 97 -33.16 -35.13 2.10
C ASP A 97 -32.65 -33.94 2.93
N GLY A 98 -32.05 -32.93 2.30
CA GLY A 98 -31.60 -31.70 2.94
C GLY A 98 -30.24 -31.23 2.42
N TRP A 99 -29.50 -30.52 3.26
CA TRP A 99 -28.12 -30.16 2.93
C TRP A 99 -27.19 -31.34 3.23
N ALA A 100 -26.27 -31.62 2.32
CA ALA A 100 -25.20 -32.59 2.53
C ALA A 100 -23.85 -31.94 2.24
N VAL A 101 -22.80 -32.38 2.93
CA VAL A 101 -21.42 -32.01 2.61
C VAL A 101 -20.94 -32.87 1.45
N TRP A 102 -20.52 -32.22 0.38
CA TRP A 102 -19.88 -32.81 -0.79
C TRP A 102 -18.43 -32.38 -0.88
N MET A 103 -17.66 -33.13 -1.66
CA MET A 103 -16.28 -32.79 -2.00
C MET A 103 -16.01 -33.02 -3.48
N THR A 104 -15.14 -32.18 -4.04
CA THR A 104 -14.56 -32.32 -5.36
C THR A 104 -13.05 -32.41 -5.23
N ILE A 105 -12.47 -33.55 -5.60
CA ILE A 105 -11.02 -33.74 -5.72
C ILE A 105 -10.59 -33.16 -7.07
N LEU A 106 -9.59 -32.28 -7.04
CA LEU A 106 -9.08 -31.55 -8.20
C LEU A 106 -8.10 -32.38 -9.05
N SER A 107 -8.31 -33.70 -9.14
CA SER A 107 -7.59 -34.58 -10.05
C SER A 107 -8.09 -34.45 -11.49
N GLU A 108 -7.35 -35.02 -12.44
CA GLU A 108 -7.82 -35.22 -13.81
C GLU A 108 -7.97 -36.74 -14.06
N PRO A 109 -9.21 -37.25 -14.26
CA PRO A 109 -10.50 -36.56 -14.18
C PRO A 109 -10.87 -36.17 -12.74
N ARG A 110 -11.75 -35.18 -12.58
CA ARG A 110 -12.24 -34.74 -11.27
C ARG A 110 -13.13 -35.79 -10.64
N LEU A 111 -13.03 -35.91 -9.32
CA LEU A 111 -13.85 -36.84 -8.55
C LEU A 111 -14.79 -36.08 -7.61
N HIS A 112 -16.09 -36.25 -7.80
CA HIS A 112 -17.14 -35.69 -6.94
C HIS A 112 -17.68 -36.76 -6.01
N ARG A 113 -17.81 -36.45 -4.72
CA ARG A 113 -18.30 -37.41 -3.73
C ARG A 113 -19.10 -36.72 -2.64
N LYS A 114 -20.26 -37.29 -2.32
CA LYS A 114 -21.02 -36.98 -1.11
C LYS A 114 -20.23 -37.50 0.10
N LEU A 115 -19.85 -36.60 1.01
CA LEU A 115 -18.98 -36.87 2.15
C LEU A 115 -19.78 -37.13 3.43
N ILE A 116 -20.83 -36.32 3.69
CA ILE A 116 -21.68 -36.41 4.88
C ILE A 116 -23.13 -36.03 4.55
N ASP A 117 -24.09 -36.88 4.92
CA ASP A 117 -25.49 -36.79 4.45
C ASP A 117 -26.55 -37.23 5.47
N ARG A 118 -26.18 -37.58 6.71
CA ARG A 118 -27.11 -38.03 7.77
C ARG A 118 -27.12 -37.13 9.00
N GLU A 119 -26.82 -35.85 8.81
CA GLU A 119 -26.83 -34.82 9.84
C GLU A 119 -27.53 -33.57 9.27
N ASP A 120 -28.14 -32.75 10.11
CA ASP A 120 -28.83 -31.52 9.69
C ASP A 120 -27.84 -30.34 9.67
N PHE A 121 -27.39 -29.95 8.47
CA PHE A 121 -26.32 -28.96 8.30
C PHE A 121 -26.81 -27.51 8.29
N PHE A 122 -26.04 -26.65 8.95
CA PHE A 122 -26.14 -25.20 8.78
C PHE A 122 -25.29 -24.74 7.60
N LEU A 123 -25.70 -23.63 6.96
CA LEU A 123 -25.00 -22.98 5.85
C LEU A 123 -23.73 -22.27 6.32
N ALA A 124 -22.74 -23.05 6.75
CA ALA A 124 -21.42 -22.58 7.14
C ALA A 124 -20.35 -23.47 6.51
N PRO A 125 -19.21 -22.90 6.05
CA PRO A 125 -18.16 -23.67 5.41
C PRO A 125 -17.55 -24.66 6.39
N VAL A 126 -17.13 -25.82 5.86
CA VAL A 126 -16.28 -26.75 6.59
C VAL A 126 -14.96 -26.06 6.89
N ALA A 127 -14.62 -25.91 8.17
CA ALA A 127 -13.33 -25.40 8.60
C ALA A 127 -12.35 -26.56 8.79
N TRP A 128 -11.14 -26.43 8.27
CA TRP A 128 -10.10 -27.44 8.37
C TRP A 128 -9.03 -27.00 9.37
N LEU A 129 -8.67 -27.88 10.30
CA LEU A 129 -7.51 -27.66 11.17
C LEU A 129 -6.21 -28.02 10.46
N ASP A 130 -6.27 -29.14 9.75
CA ASP A 130 -5.20 -29.72 8.95
C ASP A 130 -5.84 -30.53 7.81
N ARG A 131 -5.06 -31.34 7.10
CA ARG A 131 -5.59 -32.14 5.98
C ARG A 131 -6.59 -33.21 6.44
N GLN A 132 -6.62 -33.63 7.69
CA GLN A 132 -7.46 -34.73 8.17
C GLN A 132 -8.58 -34.27 9.10
N GLN A 133 -8.37 -33.28 9.95
CA GLN A 133 -9.36 -32.86 10.93
C GLN A 133 -10.21 -31.70 10.43
N MET A 134 -11.53 -31.89 10.44
CA MET A 134 -12.54 -30.92 10.01
C MET A 134 -13.49 -30.54 11.15
N PHE A 135 -13.99 -29.31 11.09
CA PHE A 135 -15.02 -28.74 11.94
C PHE A 135 -16.17 -28.21 11.08
N TYR A 136 -17.40 -28.41 11.54
CA TYR A 136 -18.60 -27.98 10.83
C TYR A 136 -19.77 -27.86 11.79
N ALA A 137 -20.83 -27.16 11.37
CA ALA A 137 -22.04 -26.99 12.16
C ALA A 137 -23.14 -27.92 11.66
N ALA A 138 -23.59 -28.84 12.52
CA ALA A 138 -24.70 -29.74 12.23
C ALA A 138 -25.45 -30.17 13.50
N ASP A 139 -26.74 -30.45 13.36
CA ASP A 139 -27.68 -30.82 14.44
C ASP A 139 -27.67 -29.82 15.61
N GLY A 140 -27.51 -28.52 15.32
CA GLY A 140 -27.42 -27.46 16.32
C GLY A 140 -26.11 -27.40 17.12
N HIS A 141 -25.08 -28.16 16.71
CA HIS A 141 -23.79 -28.24 17.40
C HIS A 141 -22.63 -27.92 16.46
N ILE A 142 -21.50 -27.48 17.04
CA ILE A 142 -20.21 -27.56 16.35
C ILE A 142 -19.70 -28.98 16.51
N ARG A 143 -19.38 -29.63 15.40
CA ARG A 143 -18.85 -31.00 15.37
C ARG A 143 -17.42 -30.99 14.86
N THR A 144 -16.62 -31.91 15.37
CA THR A 144 -15.31 -32.25 14.81
C THR A 144 -15.32 -33.69 14.30
N ARG A 145 -14.63 -33.93 13.21
CA ARG A 145 -14.54 -35.24 12.57
C ARG A 145 -13.18 -35.38 11.89
N HIS A 146 -12.67 -36.60 11.87
CA HIS A 146 -11.56 -36.95 10.99
C HIS A 146 -12.10 -37.34 9.60
N PHE A 147 -11.45 -36.90 8.54
CA PHE A 147 -11.92 -36.97 7.15
C PHE A 147 -12.26 -38.39 6.68
N ASP A 148 -11.54 -39.40 7.15
CA ASP A 148 -11.76 -40.82 6.81
C ASP A 148 -12.69 -41.57 7.79
N SER A 149 -13.15 -40.91 8.85
CA SER A 149 -14.03 -41.49 9.86
C SER A 149 -15.48 -41.23 9.51
N TRP A 150 -16.40 -42.07 10.00
CA TRP A 150 -17.85 -41.81 9.99
C TRP A 150 -18.36 -41.20 11.29
N LYS A 151 -17.55 -41.24 12.34
CA LYS A 151 -17.90 -40.74 13.67
C LYS A 151 -17.52 -39.28 13.79
N SER A 152 -18.47 -38.47 14.23
CA SER A 152 -18.29 -37.08 14.63
C SER A 152 -18.39 -36.96 16.15
N ILE A 153 -17.77 -35.92 16.70
CA ILE A 153 -17.81 -35.60 18.13
C ILE A 153 -18.28 -34.16 18.28
N THR A 154 -19.21 -33.91 19.20
CA THR A 154 -19.63 -32.56 19.56
C THR A 154 -18.50 -31.83 20.27
N VAL A 155 -18.16 -30.64 19.78
CA VAL A 155 -17.16 -29.76 20.39
C VAL A 155 -17.87 -28.84 21.37
N PRO A 156 -17.71 -29.02 22.69
CA PRO A 156 -18.24 -28.05 23.65
C PRO A 156 -17.47 -26.74 23.50
N PHE A 157 -18.19 -25.63 23.32
CA PHE A 157 -17.57 -24.32 23.30
C PHE A 157 -18.37 -23.32 24.14
N VAL A 158 -17.66 -22.35 24.70
CA VAL A 158 -18.24 -21.19 25.38
C VAL A 158 -17.62 -19.95 24.75
N ALA A 159 -18.43 -19.17 24.04
CA ALA A 159 -18.01 -17.87 23.55
C ALA A 159 -18.36 -16.81 24.59
N ARG A 160 -17.34 -16.23 25.24
CA ARG A 160 -17.55 -14.99 26.00
C ARG A 160 -17.50 -13.83 25.02
N VAL A 161 -18.66 -13.40 24.56
CA VAL A 161 -18.77 -12.17 23.77
C VAL A 161 -18.58 -11.00 24.73
N ARG A 162 -17.36 -10.47 24.77
CA ARG A 162 -17.17 -9.09 25.20
C ARG A 162 -17.60 -8.23 24.02
N GLU A 163 -18.32 -7.14 24.29
CA GLU A 163 -18.54 -6.12 23.28
C GLU A 163 -17.17 -5.77 22.72
N ALA A 164 -16.91 -6.21 21.48
CA ALA A 164 -15.77 -5.71 20.77
C ALA A 164 -16.04 -4.21 20.72
N ARG A 165 -15.18 -3.41 21.36
CA ARG A 165 -14.93 -2.09 20.81
C ARG A 165 -14.45 -2.40 19.40
N THR A 166 -15.38 -2.43 18.44
CA THR A 166 -15.08 -1.96 17.11
C THR A 166 -14.28 -0.70 17.40
N ALA A 167 -12.99 -0.73 17.09
CA ALA A 167 -12.36 0.52 16.73
C ALA A 167 -13.35 1.05 15.72
N THR A 168 -14.13 2.07 16.10
CA THR A 168 -14.85 2.86 15.12
C THR A 168 -13.77 3.11 14.11
N SER A 169 -13.90 2.54 12.91
CA SER A 169 -13.17 3.08 11.79
C SER A 169 -13.70 4.50 11.76
N GLY A 170 -13.01 5.42 12.44
CA GLY A 170 -13.26 6.83 12.28
C GLY A 170 -13.28 6.98 10.78
N LYS A 171 -14.38 7.50 10.22
CA LYS A 171 -14.49 7.75 8.78
C LYS A 171 -13.12 8.23 8.36
N ALA A 172 -12.38 7.44 7.58
CA ALA A 172 -11.00 7.77 7.23
C ALA A 172 -11.08 9.23 6.80
N HIS A 173 -10.39 10.13 7.51
CA HIS A 173 -10.52 11.55 7.23
C HIS A 173 -9.87 11.75 5.88
N GLN A 174 -10.70 11.63 4.84
CA GLN A 174 -10.30 11.77 3.46
C GLN A 174 -9.94 13.23 3.29
N ARG A 175 -8.66 13.44 3.04
CA ARG A 175 -8.15 14.76 2.74
C ARG A 175 -8.13 14.89 1.23
N THR A 176 -8.44 16.09 0.75
CA THR A 176 -8.33 16.40 -0.66
C THR A 176 -7.31 17.49 -0.87
N LEU A 177 -6.48 17.33 -1.89
CA LEU A 177 -5.50 18.32 -2.29
C LEU A 177 -6.04 19.14 -3.46
N ALA A 178 -6.01 20.46 -3.30
CA ALA A 178 -6.19 21.36 -4.43
C ALA A 178 -4.95 21.31 -5.33
N LEU A 179 -5.17 21.28 -6.64
CA LEU A 179 -4.10 21.47 -7.62
C LEU A 179 -3.94 22.96 -7.88
N ILE A 180 -2.75 23.47 -7.59
CA ILE A 180 -2.40 24.88 -7.76
C ILE A 180 -1.67 25.02 -9.10
N ASP A 181 -2.06 26.03 -9.89
CA ASP A 181 -1.46 26.35 -11.20
C ASP A 181 -1.38 25.13 -12.17
N ALA A 182 -2.44 24.33 -12.18
CA ALA A 182 -2.57 23.20 -13.10
C ALA A 182 -2.64 23.71 -14.57
N PRO A 183 -2.02 23.00 -15.53
CA PRO A 183 -2.15 23.33 -16.95
C PRO A 183 -3.61 23.32 -17.39
N SER A 184 -3.99 24.29 -18.23
CA SER A 184 -5.25 24.25 -18.97
C SER A 184 -5.10 23.37 -20.22
N GLY A 185 -6.17 22.66 -20.58
CA GLY A 185 -6.18 21.77 -21.75
C GLY A 185 -5.82 20.33 -21.44
N ARG A 186 -6.07 19.47 -22.42
CA ARG A 186 -5.89 18.02 -22.33
C ARG A 186 -4.48 17.62 -22.78
N THR A 187 -3.80 16.83 -21.97
CA THR A 187 -2.50 16.21 -22.28
C THR A 187 -2.66 14.70 -22.27
N ILE A 188 -2.04 14.01 -23.23
CA ILE A 188 -2.02 12.56 -23.33
C ILE A 188 -0.57 12.12 -23.20
N ILE A 189 -0.27 11.26 -22.23
CA ILE A 189 1.04 10.63 -22.09
C ILE A 189 0.96 9.23 -22.66
N ARG A 190 1.74 8.95 -23.69
CA ARG A 190 1.88 7.63 -24.29
C ARG A 190 3.17 6.99 -23.78
N ALA A 191 3.05 5.83 -23.16
CA ALA A 191 4.17 5.11 -22.56
C ALA A 191 4.23 3.66 -23.05
N GLY A 192 5.42 3.08 -23.04
CA GLY A 192 5.63 1.65 -23.31
C GLY A 192 4.97 0.80 -22.23
N ARG A 193 5.10 1.21 -20.96
CA ARG A 193 4.43 0.56 -19.83
C ARG A 193 4.22 1.48 -18.63
N VAL A 194 3.19 1.19 -17.83
CA VAL A 194 2.80 1.97 -16.64
C VAL A 194 2.61 1.07 -15.44
N PHE A 195 3.24 1.40 -14.31
CA PHE A 195 2.85 0.88 -13.01
C PHE A 195 1.86 1.85 -12.36
N ASP A 196 0.66 1.37 -12.02
CA ASP A 196 -0.42 2.24 -11.51
C ASP A 196 -0.31 2.55 -10.01
N GLY A 197 0.62 1.88 -9.32
CA GLY A 197 0.83 2.01 -7.89
C GLY A 197 0.03 1.03 -7.02
N ALA A 198 -0.99 0.36 -7.55
CA ALA A 198 -1.87 -0.53 -6.79
C ALA A 198 -1.71 -2.00 -7.19
N GLY A 199 -1.61 -2.29 -8.48
CA GLY A 199 -1.40 -3.64 -9.00
C GLY A 199 -0.03 -4.22 -8.66
N SER A 200 0.23 -5.41 -9.19
CA SER A 200 1.52 -6.11 -9.12
C SER A 200 2.16 -6.32 -10.50
N SER A 201 1.57 -5.75 -11.55
CA SER A 201 2.02 -5.86 -12.93
C SER A 201 1.89 -4.54 -13.68
N TYR A 202 2.57 -4.44 -14.81
CA TYR A 202 2.48 -3.29 -15.71
C TYR A 202 1.19 -3.30 -16.53
N ILE A 203 0.72 -2.10 -16.88
CA ILE A 203 -0.22 -1.85 -17.98
C ILE A 203 0.64 -1.56 -19.21
N GLU A 204 0.55 -2.41 -20.22
CA GLU A 204 1.35 -2.33 -21.45
C GLU A 204 0.72 -1.38 -22.47
N ASN A 205 1.56 -0.55 -23.09
CA ASN A 205 1.23 0.41 -24.14
C ASN A 205 -0.06 1.24 -23.90
N PRO A 206 -0.21 1.95 -22.76
CA PRO A 206 -1.38 2.79 -22.52
C PRO A 206 -1.20 4.24 -23.01
N ASP A 207 -2.33 4.89 -23.26
CA ASP A 207 -2.50 6.35 -23.22
C ASP A 207 -3.00 6.73 -21.80
N ILE A 208 -2.28 7.59 -21.09
CA ILE A 208 -2.76 8.24 -19.86
C ILE A 208 -3.33 9.61 -20.22
N VAL A 209 -4.62 9.81 -19.98
CA VAL A 209 -5.31 11.08 -20.28
C VAL A 209 -5.31 11.97 -19.06
N ILE A 210 -4.81 13.19 -19.21
CA ILE A 210 -4.69 14.20 -18.18
C ILE A 210 -5.51 15.42 -18.59
N ASP A 211 -6.33 15.92 -17.66
CA ASP A 211 -7.04 17.18 -17.82
C ASP A 211 -6.96 17.96 -16.50
N SER A 212 -6.63 19.24 -16.59
CA SER A 212 -6.59 20.15 -15.44
C SER A 212 -5.75 19.60 -14.27
N GLY A 213 -4.63 18.95 -14.62
CA GLY A 213 -3.68 18.36 -13.67
C GLY A 213 -4.11 17.05 -13.02
N ARG A 214 -5.25 16.46 -13.42
CA ARG A 214 -5.73 15.15 -12.93
C ARG A 214 -5.73 14.12 -14.04
N VAL A 215 -5.48 12.86 -13.66
CA VAL A 215 -5.71 11.72 -14.55
C VAL A 215 -7.21 11.52 -14.69
N THR A 216 -7.70 11.43 -15.92
CA THR A 216 -9.13 11.20 -16.22
C THR A 216 -9.37 9.79 -16.74
N ALA A 217 -8.39 9.20 -17.43
CA ALA A 217 -8.47 7.83 -17.93
C ALA A 217 -7.07 7.22 -18.12
N ILE A 218 -7.01 5.90 -18.07
CA ILE A 218 -5.90 5.09 -18.58
C ILE A 218 -6.55 4.14 -19.57
N GLU A 219 -6.17 4.22 -20.84
CA GLU A 219 -6.83 3.48 -21.90
C GLU A 219 -5.84 2.97 -22.94
N THR A 220 -6.26 2.01 -23.76
CA THR A 220 -5.44 1.51 -24.86
C THR A 220 -5.12 2.65 -25.83
N GLN A 221 -3.87 2.70 -26.32
CA GLN A 221 -3.43 3.71 -27.28
C GLN A 221 -4.35 3.78 -28.50
N ARG A 222 -4.70 5.00 -28.90
CA ARG A 222 -5.44 5.28 -30.14
C ARG A 222 -4.93 6.54 -30.84
N PRO A 223 -5.24 6.75 -32.13
CA PRO A 223 -5.02 8.04 -32.77
C PRO A 223 -5.77 9.16 -32.03
N ARG A 224 -5.08 10.27 -31.74
CA ARG A 224 -5.58 11.40 -30.95
C ARG A 224 -5.38 12.71 -31.68
N ASN A 225 -6.44 13.52 -31.70
CA ASN A 225 -6.43 14.88 -32.24
C ASN A 225 -6.93 15.90 -31.21
N ASP A 226 -7.24 15.45 -29.99
CA ASP A 226 -7.99 16.18 -28.95
C ASP A 226 -7.13 16.67 -27.77
N GLY A 227 -5.81 16.83 -27.96
CA GLY A 227 -4.91 17.31 -26.93
C GLY A 227 -3.44 17.28 -27.34
N ILE A 228 -2.55 17.68 -26.41
CA ILE A 228 -1.11 17.57 -26.59
C ILE A 228 -0.68 16.14 -26.29
N VAL A 229 -0.09 15.46 -27.27
CA VAL A 229 0.45 14.10 -27.09
C VAL A 229 1.94 14.19 -26.74
N VAL A 230 2.31 13.65 -25.58
CA VAL A 230 3.69 13.42 -25.16
C VAL A 230 3.97 11.93 -25.35
N ASP A 231 4.73 11.62 -26.40
CA ASP A 231 5.13 10.24 -26.71
C ASP A 231 6.47 9.93 -26.03
N LEU A 232 6.44 8.96 -25.12
CA LEU A 232 7.60 8.52 -24.36
C LEU A 232 8.27 7.28 -24.97
N GLY A 233 7.75 6.74 -26.08
CA GLY A 233 8.25 5.49 -26.67
C GLY A 233 8.22 4.34 -25.66
N ASP A 234 9.34 3.63 -25.54
CA ASP A 234 9.46 2.41 -24.70
C ASP A 234 9.70 2.71 -23.20
N LEU A 235 9.63 3.98 -22.78
CA LEU A 235 9.88 4.37 -21.40
C LEU A 235 8.78 3.89 -20.44
N THR A 236 9.16 3.79 -19.17
CA THR A 236 8.33 3.26 -18.10
C THR A 236 7.80 4.39 -17.22
N VAL A 237 6.52 4.35 -16.86
CA VAL A 237 5.89 5.38 -16.01
C VAL A 237 5.48 4.80 -14.65
N PHE A 238 5.80 5.53 -13.59
CA PHE A 238 5.45 5.21 -12.20
C PHE A 238 4.71 6.36 -11.53
N PRO A 239 3.94 6.12 -10.44
CA PRO A 239 3.45 7.21 -9.60
C PRO A 239 4.62 7.97 -8.99
N GLY A 240 4.46 9.28 -8.82
CA GLY A 240 5.49 10.10 -8.18
C GLY A 240 5.76 9.69 -6.73
N LEU A 241 7.04 9.77 -6.31
CA LEU A 241 7.45 9.34 -4.97
C LEU A 241 6.96 10.32 -3.90
N ILE A 242 6.66 9.75 -2.74
CA ILE A 242 6.20 10.43 -1.53
C ILE A 242 7.22 10.18 -0.43
N ASP A 243 7.90 11.24 0.02
CA ASP A 243 8.70 11.19 1.23
C ASP A 243 7.81 11.49 2.44
N ALA A 244 7.43 10.45 3.18
CA ALA A 244 6.45 10.58 4.26
C ALA A 244 6.97 11.35 5.48
N TYR A 245 8.29 11.54 5.60
CA TYR A 245 8.91 12.41 6.58
C TYR A 245 10.36 12.76 6.19
N ALA A 246 10.54 13.96 5.65
CA ALA A 246 11.80 14.47 5.08
C ALA A 246 12.48 15.51 5.98
N SER A 247 13.79 15.65 5.80
CA SER A 247 14.59 16.74 6.37
C SER A 247 14.86 17.80 5.30
N LEU A 248 14.39 19.03 5.49
CA LEU A 248 14.75 20.14 4.61
C LEU A 248 15.85 21.02 5.25
N PRO A 249 16.78 21.59 4.46
CA PRO A 249 17.70 22.62 4.94
C PRO A 249 16.96 23.80 5.57
N ALA A 250 17.60 24.52 6.48
CA ALA A 250 16.98 25.65 7.18
C ALA A 250 16.93 26.96 6.35
N SER A 251 17.77 27.09 5.31
CA SER A 251 17.84 28.26 4.42
C SER A 251 17.93 27.84 2.95
N ASP A 252 17.69 28.79 2.05
CA ASP A 252 17.92 28.69 0.58
C ASP A 252 17.18 27.49 -0.08
N THR A 253 16.04 27.12 0.50
CA THR A 253 15.29 25.92 0.14
C THR A 253 14.45 26.08 -1.13
N ALA A 254 14.18 27.31 -1.58
CA ALA A 254 13.36 27.53 -2.77
C ALA A 254 14.00 26.85 -4.00
N ALA A 255 15.30 27.07 -4.22
CA ALA A 255 16.04 26.54 -5.37
C ALA A 255 16.24 25.01 -5.33
N VAL A 256 16.03 24.37 -4.18
CA VAL A 256 16.13 22.91 -4.02
C VAL A 256 14.92 22.18 -4.62
N GLY A 257 13.76 22.84 -4.74
CA GLY A 257 12.52 22.25 -5.26
C GLY A 257 12.67 21.48 -6.59
N PRO A 258 13.24 22.10 -7.64
CA PRO A 258 13.42 21.42 -8.92
C PRO A 258 14.32 20.19 -8.83
N LEU A 259 15.36 20.23 -7.98
CA LEU A 259 16.27 19.09 -7.76
C LEU A 259 15.54 17.92 -7.10
N LEU A 260 14.68 18.20 -6.13
CA LEU A 260 13.88 17.17 -5.45
C LEU A 260 12.88 16.49 -6.40
N LEU A 261 12.25 17.27 -7.29
CA LEU A 261 11.44 16.71 -8.37
C LEU A 261 12.30 15.83 -9.28
N GLY A 262 13.50 16.27 -9.67
CA GLY A 262 14.42 15.50 -10.50
C GLY A 262 14.84 14.15 -9.89
N LEU A 263 14.77 14.03 -8.56
CA LEU A 263 14.98 12.77 -7.81
C LEU A 263 13.71 11.94 -7.64
N GLY A 264 12.61 12.35 -8.27
CA GLY A 264 11.32 11.66 -8.28
C GLY A 264 10.39 12.02 -7.13
N VAL A 265 10.75 12.93 -6.23
CA VAL A 265 9.90 13.28 -5.10
C VAL A 265 8.84 14.27 -5.53
N THR A 266 7.60 13.83 -5.70
CA THR A 266 6.47 14.71 -6.08
C THR A 266 5.67 15.20 -4.88
N THR A 267 5.77 14.54 -3.73
CA THR A 267 5.17 14.98 -2.47
C THR A 267 6.12 14.67 -1.32
N MET A 268 6.19 15.54 -0.32
CA MET A 268 6.94 15.29 0.90
C MET A 268 6.27 15.93 2.10
N VAL A 269 6.49 15.33 3.26
CA VAL A 269 6.07 15.87 4.56
C VAL A 269 7.32 16.29 5.32
N ALA A 270 7.39 17.53 5.82
CA ALA A 270 8.53 17.98 6.59
C ALA A 270 8.13 18.91 7.73
N ASP A 271 8.88 18.86 8.83
CA ASP A 271 8.79 19.83 9.92
C ASP A 271 9.68 21.04 9.58
N HIS A 272 9.15 21.96 8.78
CA HIS A 272 9.85 23.17 8.34
C HIS A 272 9.02 24.42 8.67
N PRO A 273 9.62 25.48 9.24
CA PRO A 273 8.89 26.70 9.62
C PRO A 273 8.14 27.31 8.43
N ASP A 274 8.81 27.40 7.27
CA ASP A 274 8.28 28.01 6.04
C ASP A 274 7.57 27.02 5.10
N ALA A 275 7.17 25.84 5.58
CA ALA A 275 6.57 24.81 4.73
C ALA A 275 5.39 25.31 3.87
N VAL A 276 4.57 26.21 4.42
CA VAL A 276 3.42 26.80 3.70
C VAL A 276 3.87 27.73 2.58
N ALA A 277 4.85 28.60 2.85
CA ALA A 277 5.38 29.54 1.86
C ALA A 277 6.12 28.81 0.74
N LEU A 278 6.96 27.84 1.10
CA LEU A 278 7.66 26.98 0.15
C LEU A 278 6.69 26.18 -0.73
N ASN A 279 5.64 25.59 -0.15
CA ASN A 279 4.64 24.88 -0.94
C ASN A 279 3.95 25.77 -1.97
N ALA A 280 3.71 27.05 -1.65
CA ALA A 280 3.16 28.01 -2.60
C ALA A 280 4.16 28.31 -3.73
N THR A 281 5.43 28.54 -3.40
CA THR A 281 6.51 28.75 -4.39
C THR A 281 6.68 27.54 -5.31
N TRP A 282 6.79 26.35 -4.74
CA TRP A 282 7.01 25.09 -5.46
C TRP A 282 5.82 24.63 -6.30
N SER A 283 4.62 25.15 -6.04
CA SER A 283 3.46 24.92 -6.89
C SER A 283 3.52 25.69 -8.22
N GLY A 284 4.34 26.74 -8.31
CA GLY A 284 4.46 27.57 -9.50
C GLY A 284 5.40 26.99 -10.58
N LYS A 285 5.30 27.50 -11.81
CA LYS A 285 6.10 27.02 -12.96
C LYS A 285 7.56 27.48 -12.94
N ALA A 286 7.87 28.57 -12.23
CA ALA A 286 9.20 29.17 -12.25
C ALA A 286 10.21 28.27 -11.52
N ILE A 287 9.88 27.92 -10.28
CA ILE A 287 10.69 27.09 -9.38
C ILE A 287 9.81 25.90 -8.95
N PRO A 288 9.52 24.95 -9.86
CA PRO A 288 8.64 23.84 -9.54
C PRO A 288 9.29 22.93 -8.49
N GLY A 289 8.50 22.42 -7.54
CA GLY A 289 8.98 21.49 -6.52
C GLY A 289 7.93 20.45 -6.11
N PRO A 290 8.29 19.57 -5.16
CA PRO A 290 7.34 18.64 -4.57
C PRO A 290 6.19 19.38 -3.90
N ARG A 291 5.03 18.71 -3.73
CA ARG A 291 4.03 19.17 -2.77
C ARG A 291 4.62 19.10 -1.37
N LEU A 292 4.72 20.22 -0.66
CA LEU A 292 5.25 20.24 0.69
C LEU A 292 4.13 20.31 1.72
N LEU A 293 3.98 19.25 2.49
CA LEU A 293 2.99 19.10 3.55
C LEU A 293 3.67 19.33 4.91
N ALA A 294 3.09 20.20 5.73
CA ALA A 294 3.70 20.53 7.02
C ALA A 294 3.48 19.42 8.08
N ALA A 295 4.58 18.89 8.62
CA ALA A 295 4.58 18.24 9.93
C ALA A 295 4.69 19.30 11.03
N ARG A 296 4.23 18.98 12.24
CA ARG A 296 4.33 19.88 13.40
C ARG A 296 4.63 19.08 14.68
N PRO A 297 5.32 19.67 15.67
CA PRO A 297 5.43 19.05 16.99
C PRO A 297 4.06 18.83 17.63
N LEU A 298 3.89 17.68 18.29
CA LEU A 298 2.73 17.39 19.14
C LEU A 298 2.66 18.39 20.30
N ALA A 299 3.82 18.80 20.81
CA ALA A 299 3.93 19.88 21.79
C ALA A 299 3.38 21.18 21.19
N GLY A 300 2.25 21.66 21.73
CA GLY A 300 1.56 22.85 21.24
C GLY A 300 0.52 22.59 20.14
N ALA A 301 0.26 21.32 19.78
CA ALA A 301 -0.73 20.96 18.77
C ALA A 301 -2.15 21.49 19.08
N GLY A 302 -2.49 21.65 20.36
CA GLY A 302 -3.76 22.26 20.79
C GLY A 302 -3.97 23.71 20.33
N LYS A 303 -2.92 24.42 19.90
CA LYS A 303 -3.00 25.79 19.34
C LYS A 303 -3.10 25.82 17.81
N ILE A 304 -2.99 24.68 17.13
CA ILE A 304 -3.01 24.60 15.67
C ILE A 304 -4.47 24.70 15.19
N LYS A 305 -4.75 25.73 14.40
CA LYS A 305 -6.11 26.01 13.89
C LYS A 305 -6.57 25.06 12.78
N SER A 306 -5.65 24.48 12.00
CA SER A 306 -5.93 23.51 10.93
C SER A 306 -5.35 22.12 11.27
N MET A 307 -5.91 21.04 10.72
CA MET A 307 -5.36 19.71 10.95
C MET A 307 -3.99 19.56 10.27
N PRO A 308 -2.89 19.29 11.01
CA PRO A 308 -1.59 19.04 10.42
C PRO A 308 -1.58 17.72 9.66
N TRP A 309 -0.60 17.55 8.76
CA TRP A 309 -0.44 16.32 7.98
C TRP A 309 0.21 15.20 8.77
N LEU A 310 1.14 15.56 9.65
CA LEU A 310 1.82 14.64 10.53
C LEU A 310 2.19 15.39 11.81
N LEU A 311 2.16 14.69 12.94
CA LEU A 311 2.66 15.20 14.20
C LEU A 311 3.93 14.46 14.60
N THR A 312 4.92 15.20 15.08
CA THR A 312 6.17 14.64 15.60
C THR A 312 6.15 14.71 17.12
N LEU A 313 6.65 13.67 17.76
CA LEU A 313 6.67 13.52 19.20
C LEU A 313 8.11 13.27 19.64
N SER A 314 8.64 14.19 20.43
CA SER A 314 10.00 14.17 20.98
C SER A 314 9.97 14.48 22.48
N GLY A 315 10.99 14.04 23.23
CA GLY A 315 11.13 14.35 24.66
C GLY A 315 11.16 13.14 25.60
N ASN A 316 10.66 13.33 26.83
CA ASN A 316 10.82 12.35 27.92
C ASN A 316 9.80 11.19 27.82
N PRO A 317 10.23 9.91 27.74
CA PRO A 317 9.32 8.76 27.64
C PRO A 317 8.42 8.51 28.85
N ASN A 318 8.63 9.22 29.97
CA ASN A 318 7.91 9.02 31.23
C ASN A 318 6.68 9.93 31.46
N SER A 319 6.29 10.80 30.52
CA SER A 319 5.10 11.70 30.64
C SER A 319 3.74 11.00 30.44
N GLY A 320 3.62 9.73 30.84
CA GLY A 320 2.89 8.69 30.14
C GLY A 320 1.35 8.66 30.09
N ALA A 321 0.58 9.59 30.69
CA ALA A 321 -0.89 9.57 30.59
C ALA A 321 -1.42 10.63 29.61
N GLU A 322 -1.12 11.90 29.88
CA GLU A 322 -1.52 13.04 29.05
C GLU A 322 -1.03 12.89 27.60
N GLN A 323 0.22 12.46 27.44
CA GLN A 323 0.82 12.22 26.13
C GLN A 323 0.13 11.09 25.35
N LYS A 324 -0.28 10.00 26.02
CA LYS A 324 -1.04 8.90 25.38
C LYS A 324 -2.41 9.39 24.92
N ASP A 325 -3.06 10.21 25.74
CA ASP A 325 -4.37 10.77 25.42
C ASP A 325 -4.28 11.75 24.25
N ASP A 326 -3.24 12.58 24.19
CA ASP A 326 -2.98 13.46 23.04
C ASP A 326 -2.69 12.69 21.75
N VAL A 327 -1.83 11.66 21.81
CA VAL A 327 -1.57 10.77 20.66
C VAL A 327 -2.87 10.14 20.18
N ARG A 328 -3.66 9.56 21.09
CA ARG A 328 -4.94 8.95 20.75
C ARG A 328 -5.90 9.94 20.11
N LYS A 329 -6.06 11.12 20.72
CA LYS A 329 -6.93 12.20 20.23
C LYS A 329 -6.60 12.62 18.81
N TRP A 330 -5.32 12.72 18.45
CA TRP A 330 -4.91 13.08 17.10
C TRP A 330 -5.04 11.93 16.10
N ARG A 331 -4.73 10.70 16.52
CA ARG A 331 -4.94 9.50 15.70
C ARG A 331 -6.43 9.28 15.39
N ASP A 332 -7.31 9.51 16.35
CA ASP A 332 -8.77 9.44 16.17
C ASP A 332 -9.29 10.48 15.15
N ARG A 333 -8.53 11.57 14.93
CA ARG A 333 -8.77 12.58 13.89
C ARG A 333 -8.07 12.29 12.56
N GLY A 334 -7.48 11.11 12.40
CA GLY A 334 -6.74 10.73 11.20
C GLY A 334 -5.46 11.54 10.98
N VAL A 335 -4.80 11.98 12.05
CA VAL A 335 -3.46 12.57 11.99
C VAL A 335 -2.45 11.54 12.49
N PRO A 336 -1.50 11.07 11.65
CA PRO A 336 -0.43 10.21 12.12
C PRO A 336 0.46 10.96 13.11
N VAL A 337 0.84 10.27 14.18
CA VAL A 337 1.77 10.80 15.20
C VAL A 337 3.00 9.91 15.23
N LEU A 338 4.16 10.53 15.07
CA LEU A 338 5.44 9.88 14.90
C LEU A 338 6.35 10.18 16.10
N ALA A 339 6.74 9.15 16.83
CA ALA A 339 7.70 9.28 17.92
C ALA A 339 9.14 9.16 17.41
N ASP A 340 10.01 10.05 17.87
CA ASP A 340 11.44 10.10 17.52
C ASP A 340 12.30 9.05 18.24
N SER A 341 11.70 8.21 19.09
CA SER A 341 12.42 7.16 19.81
C SER A 341 11.53 5.98 20.12
N TRP A 342 12.18 4.82 20.27
CA TRP A 342 11.54 3.55 20.58
C TRP A 342 10.78 3.56 21.89
N GLN A 343 11.40 4.07 22.97
CA GLN A 343 10.74 4.13 24.27
C GLN A 343 9.48 5.00 24.20
N LEU A 344 9.55 6.11 23.46
CA LEU A 344 8.46 7.07 23.32
C LEU A 344 7.33 6.51 22.45
N ALA A 345 7.63 5.77 21.38
CA ALA A 345 6.62 5.07 20.59
C ALA A 345 5.85 4.04 21.46
N LEU A 346 6.58 3.18 22.17
CA LEU A 346 6.01 2.15 23.05
C LEU A 346 5.22 2.75 24.21
N SER A 347 5.73 3.84 24.81
CA SER A 347 5.09 4.47 25.96
C SER A 347 3.92 5.38 25.59
N SER A 348 3.79 5.84 24.34
CA SER A 348 2.73 6.75 23.91
C SER A 348 1.67 6.12 23.00
N GLY A 349 2.00 5.01 22.33
CA GLY A 349 1.16 4.41 21.29
C GLY A 349 1.23 5.13 19.94
N ALA A 350 2.24 5.98 19.72
CA ALA A 350 2.54 6.61 18.44
C ALA A 350 3.14 5.62 17.43
N ASN A 351 3.12 5.98 16.14
CA ASN A 351 3.91 5.29 15.13
C ASN A 351 5.41 5.51 15.40
N LEU A 352 6.21 4.49 15.14
CA LEU A 352 7.64 4.51 15.40
C LEU A 352 8.40 5.14 14.22
N LEU A 353 9.33 6.05 14.51
CA LEU A 353 10.39 6.42 13.57
C LEU A 353 11.61 5.52 13.79
N LEU A 354 12.07 4.85 12.74
CA LEU A 354 13.34 4.14 12.75
C LEU A 354 14.50 5.12 12.47
N GLY A 355 15.72 4.78 12.85
CA GLY A 355 16.90 5.54 12.43
C GLY A 355 17.25 6.84 13.16
N THR A 356 16.57 7.24 14.25
CA THR A 356 17.06 8.35 15.06
C THR A 356 18.38 8.03 15.76
N ASP A 357 19.34 8.92 15.58
CA ASP A 357 20.58 9.00 16.35
C ASP A 357 20.28 9.61 17.74
N SER A 358 19.31 9.05 18.48
CA SER A 358 19.13 9.47 19.86
C SER A 358 20.33 8.94 20.65
N GLY A 359 21.24 9.83 21.04
CA GLY A 359 22.37 9.58 21.95
C GLY A 359 21.95 9.17 23.38
N GLY A 360 20.93 8.32 23.52
CA GLY A 360 20.37 7.76 24.75
C GLY A 360 20.03 6.29 24.54
N PRO A 361 19.84 5.51 25.63
CA PRO A 361 20.29 4.14 25.69
C PRO A 361 19.68 3.33 24.57
N VAL A 362 20.59 2.74 23.83
CA VAL A 362 20.47 1.53 23.05
C VAL A 362 19.22 0.72 23.41
N SER A 363 18.58 0.08 22.41
CA SER A 363 17.60 -0.98 22.70
C SER A 363 18.07 -1.81 23.91
N PRO A 364 17.17 -2.30 24.79
CA PRO A 364 17.54 -3.05 25.99
C PRO A 364 18.59 -4.17 25.75
N ALA A 365 18.80 -4.59 24.49
CA ALA A 365 19.72 -5.64 24.07
C ALA A 365 20.97 -5.19 23.29
N GLY A 366 21.25 -3.88 23.12
CA GLY A 366 22.43 -3.44 22.38
C GLY A 366 22.23 -3.49 20.85
N ARG A 367 21.85 -2.39 20.19
CA ARG A 367 21.70 -2.16 18.73
C ARG A 367 21.48 -3.43 17.91
N ARG A 368 20.46 -4.22 18.25
CA ARG A 368 20.15 -5.47 17.55
C ARG A 368 18.78 -5.41 16.91
N TYR A 369 18.75 -5.89 15.67
CA TYR A 369 17.63 -5.85 14.75
C TYR A 369 16.36 -6.59 15.23
N ALA A 370 16.52 -7.56 16.14
CA ALA A 370 15.41 -8.38 16.66
C ALA A 370 14.25 -7.57 17.25
N ASP A 371 14.50 -6.31 17.63
CA ASP A 371 13.49 -5.43 18.21
C ASP A 371 12.50 -4.85 17.18
N VAL A 372 12.90 -4.65 15.91
CA VAL A 372 12.00 -4.18 14.82
C VAL A 372 10.77 -5.08 14.65
N ARG A 373 10.95 -6.39 14.88
CA ARG A 373 9.84 -7.37 14.92
C ARG A 373 8.87 -7.13 16.08
N LEU A 374 9.33 -6.58 17.21
CA LEU A 374 8.48 -6.27 18.38
C LEU A 374 7.64 -5.00 18.14
N ALA A 375 8.16 -3.99 17.43
CA ALA A 375 7.43 -2.75 17.17
C ALA A 375 6.43 -2.85 16.01
N THR A 376 6.73 -3.68 15.01
CA THR A 376 5.87 -3.88 13.83
C THR A 376 4.65 -4.77 14.13
N GLY A 377 4.66 -5.50 15.25
CA GLY A 377 3.62 -6.48 15.60
C GLY A 377 2.26 -5.92 16.03
N SER A 378 2.02 -4.61 16.00
CA SER A 378 0.83 -4.00 16.63
C SER A 378 0.06 -2.95 15.80
N SER A 379 0.48 -2.59 14.58
CA SER A 379 -0.23 -1.58 13.78
C SER A 379 -0.16 -1.85 12.28
N ALA A 380 -1.28 -1.59 11.59
CA ALA A 380 -1.46 -1.92 10.17
C ALA A 380 -0.65 -1.05 9.19
N ILE A 381 0.02 0.01 9.66
CA ILE A 381 0.96 0.84 8.87
C ILE A 381 2.15 1.23 9.76
N THR A 382 3.36 0.81 9.40
CA THR A 382 4.60 1.17 10.10
C THR A 382 5.44 2.06 9.20
N MET A 383 5.72 3.29 9.64
CA MET A 383 6.66 4.14 8.91
C MET A 383 8.08 3.69 9.24
N VAL A 384 8.83 3.39 8.19
CA VAL A 384 10.27 3.16 8.23
C VAL A 384 10.89 4.43 7.70
N SER A 385 11.73 5.04 8.53
CA SER A 385 12.48 6.22 8.15
C SER A 385 13.90 6.01 8.59
N GLY A 386 14.83 6.67 7.91
CA GLY A 386 16.22 6.70 8.34
C GLY A 386 16.92 5.33 8.38
N LEU A 387 16.47 4.34 7.60
CA LEU A 387 17.13 3.02 7.50
C LEU A 387 18.45 3.10 6.74
N ALA A 388 18.52 3.90 5.67
CA ALA A 388 19.70 3.96 4.81
C ALA A 388 20.91 4.58 5.50
N ASP A 389 22.07 3.96 5.40
CA ASP A 389 23.29 4.41 6.08
C ASP A 389 24.55 4.21 5.20
N ALA A 390 25.74 4.39 5.75
CA ALA A 390 26.98 4.24 4.99
C ALA A 390 27.22 2.82 4.43
N GLY A 391 26.59 1.80 5.02
CA GLY A 391 26.68 0.40 4.60
C GLY A 391 25.64 0.01 3.55
N THR A 392 24.65 0.86 3.27
CA THR A 392 23.61 0.58 2.27
C THR A 392 24.22 0.55 0.86
N PRO A 393 23.97 -0.52 0.06
CA PRO A 393 24.51 -0.64 -1.29
C PRO A 393 24.21 0.58 -2.18
N GLY A 394 25.21 1.05 -2.93
CA GLY A 394 25.08 2.13 -3.92
C GLY A 394 24.91 3.55 -3.34
N VAL A 395 24.72 3.73 -2.02
CA VAL A 395 24.44 5.04 -1.42
C VAL A 395 25.56 6.04 -1.62
N MET A 396 26.82 5.60 -1.61
CA MET A 396 27.97 6.49 -1.82
C MET A 396 28.01 7.09 -3.23
N ASP A 397 27.51 6.39 -4.24
CA ASP A 397 27.51 6.89 -5.61
C ASP A 397 26.44 7.97 -5.81
N ILE A 398 25.26 7.77 -5.22
CA ILE A 398 24.17 8.76 -5.20
C ILE A 398 24.62 10.01 -4.44
N TRP A 399 25.27 9.81 -3.29
CA TRP A 399 25.80 10.89 -2.46
C TRP A 399 26.83 11.75 -3.21
N ARG A 400 27.67 11.14 -4.07
CA ARG A 400 28.64 11.86 -4.91
C ARG A 400 28.05 12.47 -6.17
N SER A 401 26.76 12.29 -6.43
CA SER A 401 26.12 12.80 -7.64
C SER A 401 26.11 14.34 -7.68
N ARG A 402 26.05 14.89 -8.90
CA ARG A 402 25.94 16.34 -9.11
C ARG A 402 24.70 16.94 -8.41
N ILE A 403 23.56 16.25 -8.50
CA ILE A 403 22.31 16.72 -7.87
C ILE A 403 22.47 16.76 -6.35
N ALA A 404 23.09 15.73 -5.73
CA ALA A 404 23.36 15.74 -4.29
C ALA A 404 24.19 16.97 -3.89
N GLY A 405 25.28 17.24 -4.62
CA GLY A 405 26.16 18.39 -4.37
C GLY A 405 25.47 19.75 -4.47
N LEU A 406 24.43 19.89 -5.29
CA LEU A 406 23.66 21.13 -5.42
C LEU A 406 22.67 21.35 -4.25
N ILE A 407 22.18 20.30 -3.59
CA ILE A 407 21.12 20.43 -2.56
C ILE A 407 21.64 21.00 -1.23
N GLY A 408 22.93 20.81 -0.89
CA GLY A 408 23.51 21.39 0.32
C GLY A 408 24.76 20.70 0.85
N PRO A 409 25.35 21.21 1.97
CA PRO A 409 26.56 20.65 2.55
C PRO A 409 26.35 19.21 3.02
N GLN A 410 27.28 18.35 2.64
CA GLN A 410 27.17 16.91 2.77
C GLN A 410 27.79 16.41 4.07
N LYS A 411 27.02 15.68 4.89
CA LYS A 411 27.59 14.76 5.88
C LYS A 411 27.59 13.36 5.28
N ILE A 412 28.69 12.65 5.44
CA ILE A 412 28.71 11.21 5.15
C ILE A 412 27.78 10.57 6.19
N PRO A 413 26.82 9.72 5.79
CA PRO A 413 26.01 8.98 6.74
C PRO A 413 26.92 8.20 7.69
N ALA A 414 26.60 8.13 8.97
CA ALA A 414 27.28 7.18 9.85
C ALA A 414 26.86 5.76 9.44
N GLN A 415 27.76 4.77 9.57
CA GLN A 415 27.32 3.38 9.58
C GLN A 415 26.58 3.13 10.89
N ARG A 416 25.26 2.93 10.80
CA ARG A 416 24.35 2.80 11.94
C ARG A 416 23.99 1.34 12.21
N PHE A 417 23.96 0.52 11.16
CA PHE A 417 23.63 -0.89 11.20
C PHE A 417 24.84 -1.75 10.83
N SER A 418 25.02 -2.86 11.55
CA SER A 418 26.05 -3.87 11.24
C SER A 418 25.63 -4.79 10.08
N SER A 419 24.34 -4.91 9.81
CA SER A 419 23.74 -5.63 8.69
C SER A 419 22.32 -5.13 8.42
N ALA A 420 21.82 -5.35 7.21
CA ALA A 420 20.46 -4.99 6.83
C ALA A 420 19.39 -5.75 7.67
N PRO A 421 18.26 -5.08 7.99
CA PRO A 421 17.13 -5.71 8.65
C PRO A 421 16.34 -6.65 7.74
N ASP A 422 15.83 -7.81 8.20
CA ASP A 422 14.85 -8.61 7.43
C ASP A 422 13.40 -8.14 7.65
N LEU A 423 12.87 -7.33 6.73
CA LEU A 423 11.55 -6.68 6.81
C LEU A 423 10.44 -7.41 6.05
N ARG A 424 10.69 -8.62 5.54
CA ARG A 424 9.73 -9.38 4.70
C ARG A 424 8.37 -9.61 5.33
N SER A 425 8.31 -9.80 6.65
CA SER A 425 7.06 -10.07 7.39
C SER A 425 6.13 -8.86 7.51
N THR A 426 6.59 -7.66 7.16
CA THR A 426 5.88 -6.39 7.40
C THR A 426 5.66 -5.59 6.12
N ALA A 427 6.06 -6.14 4.97
CA ALA A 427 6.21 -5.39 3.72
C ALA A 427 4.91 -4.73 3.20
N GLY A 428 3.73 -5.31 3.46
CA GLY A 428 2.45 -4.77 2.99
C GLY A 428 1.98 -3.48 3.67
N SER A 429 2.64 -3.07 4.75
CA SER A 429 2.24 -1.94 5.59
C SER A 429 3.34 -0.88 5.79
N LEU A 430 4.47 -1.02 5.09
CA LEU A 430 5.60 -0.11 5.26
C LEU A 430 5.34 1.21 4.54
N VAL A 431 5.74 2.31 5.18
CA VAL A 431 5.75 3.65 4.62
C VAL A 431 7.17 4.19 4.68
N ALA A 432 7.69 4.74 3.60
CA ALA A 432 9.06 5.26 3.54
C ALA A 432 9.10 6.75 3.94
N GLY A 433 9.99 7.09 4.86
CA GLY A 433 10.47 8.44 5.13
C GLY A 433 11.99 8.48 5.07
N SER A 434 12.58 9.68 5.02
CA SER A 434 14.03 9.80 4.85
C SER A 434 14.78 10.47 6.01
N HIS A 435 14.07 11.12 6.95
CA HIS A 435 14.70 11.73 8.13
C HIS A 435 14.84 10.74 9.30
N PRO A 436 15.97 10.67 10.04
CA PRO A 436 17.20 11.46 9.92
C PRO A 436 18.39 10.63 9.41
N ASN A 437 18.38 10.10 8.18
CA ASN A 437 19.54 9.33 7.71
C ASN A 437 20.82 10.15 7.45
N GLY A 438 20.75 11.47 7.53
CA GLY A 438 21.89 12.37 7.36
C GLY A 438 22.25 12.69 5.91
N LEU A 439 21.51 12.14 4.95
CA LEU A 439 21.63 12.47 3.53
C LEU A 439 20.81 13.71 3.17
N PRO A 440 21.15 14.43 2.07
CA PRO A 440 20.32 15.50 1.54
C PRO A 440 18.91 15.01 1.18
N PRO A 441 17.86 15.86 1.27
CA PRO A 441 16.51 15.46 0.86
C PRO A 441 16.47 14.99 -0.59
N GLY A 442 15.54 14.08 -0.88
CA GLY A 442 15.46 13.39 -2.18
C GLY A 442 16.50 12.28 -2.32
N VAL A 443 17.79 12.59 -2.13
CA VAL A 443 18.88 11.58 -2.10
C VAL A 443 18.65 10.62 -0.94
N ALA A 444 18.24 11.16 0.19
CA ALA A 444 17.87 10.43 1.39
C ALA A 444 16.75 9.41 1.13
N LEU A 445 15.72 9.75 0.34
CA LEU A 445 14.63 8.83 0.00
C LEU A 445 15.10 7.76 -0.99
N GLN A 446 15.89 8.13 -1.98
CA GLN A 446 16.49 7.19 -2.94
C GLN A 446 17.39 6.16 -2.24
N ALA A 447 18.11 6.59 -1.21
CA ALA A 447 18.88 5.70 -0.35
C ALA A 447 17.97 4.80 0.51
N GLU A 448 16.87 5.34 1.05
CA GLU A 448 15.90 4.57 1.84
C GLU A 448 15.29 3.43 1.03
N LEU A 449 14.92 3.69 -0.22
CA LEU A 449 14.36 2.66 -1.12
C LEU A 449 15.32 1.50 -1.35
N ARG A 450 16.63 1.78 -1.45
CA ARG A 450 17.68 0.76 -1.53
C ARG A 450 17.85 0.00 -0.23
N ALA A 451 17.80 0.71 0.89
CA ALA A 451 17.88 0.10 2.20
C ALA A 451 16.68 -0.84 2.45
N LEU A 452 15.49 -0.51 1.94
CA LEU A 452 14.33 -1.40 1.98
C LEU A 452 14.54 -2.65 1.12
N ALA A 453 15.12 -2.52 -0.08
CA ALA A 453 15.44 -3.67 -0.93
C ALA A 453 16.53 -4.56 -0.31
N ASP A 454 17.60 -3.96 0.22
CA ASP A 454 18.66 -4.65 0.98
C ASP A 454 18.09 -5.33 2.25
N ALA A 455 17.01 -4.76 2.80
CA ALA A 455 16.23 -5.33 3.88
C ALA A 455 15.28 -6.49 3.48
N GLY A 456 15.37 -6.94 2.23
CA GLY A 456 14.64 -8.09 1.70
C GLY A 456 13.25 -7.78 1.15
N LEU A 457 12.86 -6.51 0.99
CA LEU A 457 11.65 -6.16 0.24
C LEU A 457 11.87 -6.36 -1.27
N THR A 458 10.79 -6.70 -1.98
CA THR A 458 10.79 -6.58 -3.44
C THR A 458 10.78 -5.12 -3.86
N ALA A 459 11.20 -4.83 -5.09
CA ALA A 459 11.18 -3.45 -5.60
C ALA A 459 9.75 -2.88 -5.65
N GLU A 460 8.75 -3.71 -5.98
CA GLU A 460 7.32 -3.35 -5.87
C GLU A 460 6.96 -2.87 -4.45
N GLN A 461 7.38 -3.60 -3.42
CA GLN A 461 7.09 -3.25 -2.03
C GLN A 461 7.79 -1.95 -1.61
N ALA A 462 9.04 -1.74 -2.04
CA ALA A 462 9.77 -0.51 -1.77
C ALA A 462 9.10 0.70 -2.45
N VAL A 463 8.70 0.58 -3.72
CA VAL A 463 7.97 1.62 -4.45
C VAL A 463 6.62 1.93 -3.80
N LYS A 464 5.85 0.90 -3.40
CA LYS A 464 4.57 1.09 -2.69
C LYS A 464 4.76 1.80 -1.35
N ALA A 465 5.87 1.55 -0.64
CA ALA A 465 6.18 2.21 0.62
C ALA A 465 6.39 3.73 0.45
N ALA A 466 7.04 4.16 -0.63
CA ALA A 466 7.17 5.58 -0.99
C ALA A 466 6.06 6.07 -1.95
N GLY A 467 4.94 5.35 -2.05
CA GLY A 467 3.85 5.64 -2.98
C GLY A 467 2.49 5.50 -2.29
N MET A 468 1.72 4.50 -2.71
CA MET A 468 0.35 4.30 -2.23
C MET A 468 0.25 4.17 -0.70
N ASN A 469 1.24 3.56 -0.03
CA ASN A 469 1.20 3.37 1.43
C ASN A 469 1.41 4.70 2.14
N ALA A 470 2.35 5.52 1.67
CA ALA A 470 2.58 6.87 2.18
C ALA A 470 1.34 7.75 1.98
N ALA A 471 0.70 7.66 0.80
CA ALA A 471 -0.55 8.36 0.53
C ALA A 471 -1.67 7.92 1.49
N ALA A 472 -1.80 6.61 1.75
CA ALA A 472 -2.79 6.07 2.68
C ALA A 472 -2.57 6.55 4.12
N MET A 473 -1.33 6.56 4.60
CA MET A 473 -0.99 7.08 5.94
C MET A 473 -1.41 8.55 6.11
N LEU A 474 -1.32 9.34 5.04
CA LEU A 474 -1.67 10.77 5.03
C LEU A 474 -3.16 11.03 4.75
N GLY A 475 -3.96 10.00 4.50
CA GLY A 475 -5.38 10.14 4.11
C GLY A 475 -5.58 10.69 2.69
N LEU A 476 -4.63 10.42 1.79
CA LEU A 476 -4.53 10.93 0.41
C LEU A 476 -4.48 9.84 -0.67
N ASN A 477 -4.78 8.59 -0.34
CA ASN A 477 -4.71 7.43 -1.25
C ASN A 477 -5.65 7.50 -2.48
N LEU A 478 -6.58 8.45 -2.51
CA LEU A 478 -7.40 8.74 -3.69
C LEU A 478 -6.85 9.87 -4.57
N ASP A 479 -5.94 10.70 -4.04
CA ASP A 479 -5.41 11.87 -4.72
C ASP A 479 -3.98 11.67 -5.25
N ILE A 480 -3.12 10.93 -4.54
CA ILE A 480 -1.70 10.74 -4.90
C ILE A 480 -1.21 9.31 -4.62
N GLY A 481 0.01 9.00 -5.05
CA GLY A 481 0.64 7.68 -4.84
C GLY A 481 0.10 6.57 -5.74
N ARG A 482 -0.69 6.94 -6.75
CA ARG A 482 -1.28 6.07 -7.77
C ARG A 482 -1.50 6.83 -9.08
N ILE A 483 -1.54 6.10 -10.19
CA ILE A 483 -2.00 6.61 -11.48
C ILE A 483 -3.38 6.02 -11.71
N ALA A 484 -4.42 6.83 -11.54
CA ALA A 484 -5.81 6.39 -11.69
C ALA A 484 -6.75 7.59 -11.92
N PRO A 485 -7.92 7.38 -12.56
CA PRO A 485 -8.93 8.42 -12.71
C PRO A 485 -9.25 9.13 -11.39
N GLY A 486 -9.25 10.46 -11.43
CA GLY A 486 -9.47 11.33 -10.28
C GLY A 486 -8.20 11.72 -9.52
N ALA A 487 -7.11 10.94 -9.60
CA ALA A 487 -5.86 11.25 -8.93
C ALA A 487 -5.13 12.44 -9.60
N ALA A 488 -4.29 13.13 -8.83
CA ALA A 488 -3.35 14.11 -9.35
C ALA A 488 -2.39 13.43 -10.34
N ALA A 489 -2.08 14.11 -11.44
CA ALA A 489 -1.10 13.65 -12.40
C ALA A 489 0.32 13.96 -11.88
N ASP A 490 0.76 13.13 -10.94
CA ASP A 490 2.09 13.12 -10.33
C ASP A 490 2.78 11.80 -10.69
N MET A 491 3.78 11.86 -11.59
CA MET A 491 4.38 10.67 -12.21
C MET A 491 5.89 10.82 -12.42
N LEU A 492 6.56 9.69 -12.50
CA LEU A 492 7.95 9.53 -12.90
C LEU A 492 8.00 8.91 -14.28
N VAL A 493 8.95 9.33 -15.11
CA VAL A 493 9.30 8.68 -16.36
C VAL A 493 10.71 8.15 -16.23
N VAL A 494 10.84 6.84 -16.33
CA VAL A 494 12.06 6.09 -16.04
C VAL A 494 12.51 5.33 -17.29
N ASP A 495 13.81 5.40 -17.56
CA ASP A 495 14.50 4.54 -18.51
C ASP A 495 15.02 3.30 -17.77
N GLY A 496 14.21 2.23 -17.74
CA GLY A 496 14.49 1.01 -16.98
C GLY A 496 13.24 0.30 -16.44
N ASP A 497 13.43 -0.63 -15.52
CA ASP A 497 12.40 -1.43 -14.86
C ASP A 497 12.47 -1.35 -13.33
N PRO A 498 11.84 -0.33 -12.72
CA PRO A 498 11.80 -0.21 -11.26
C PRO A 498 11.11 -1.36 -10.50
N LEU A 499 10.31 -2.23 -11.15
CA LEU A 499 9.77 -3.44 -10.50
C LEU A 499 10.79 -4.59 -10.52
N ALA A 500 11.69 -4.63 -11.50
CA ALA A 500 12.78 -5.60 -11.53
C ALA A 500 13.94 -5.17 -10.63
N SER A 501 14.28 -3.88 -10.61
CA SER A 501 15.32 -3.32 -9.75
C SER A 501 14.95 -1.91 -9.28
N VAL A 502 14.91 -1.71 -7.96
CA VAL A 502 14.67 -0.38 -7.37
C VAL A 502 15.75 0.64 -7.78
N ASP A 503 16.91 0.17 -8.24
CA ASP A 503 17.99 1.05 -8.68
C ASP A 503 17.63 1.88 -9.92
N ASP A 504 16.75 1.37 -10.77
CA ASP A 504 16.30 2.07 -11.97
C ASP A 504 15.52 3.35 -11.64
N LEU A 505 15.08 3.56 -10.40
CA LEU A 505 14.53 4.84 -9.93
C LEU A 505 15.55 5.98 -9.91
N LEU A 506 16.82 5.75 -10.22
CA LEU A 506 17.79 6.82 -10.53
C LEU A 506 17.82 7.19 -12.01
N ASN A 507 17.33 6.33 -12.90
CA ASN A 507 17.29 6.57 -14.34
C ASN A 507 16.03 7.37 -14.72
N ILE A 508 15.67 8.35 -13.89
CA ILE A 508 14.54 9.23 -14.16
C ILE A 508 14.94 10.20 -15.26
N VAL A 509 14.17 10.24 -16.35
CA VAL A 509 14.39 11.14 -17.49
C VAL A 509 13.39 12.28 -17.53
N GLY A 510 12.22 12.10 -16.90
CA GLY A 510 11.17 13.10 -16.83
C GLY A 510 10.26 12.94 -15.62
N ILE A 511 9.58 14.03 -15.28
CA ILE A 511 8.66 14.12 -14.15
C ILE A 511 7.39 14.79 -14.63
N VAL A 512 6.24 14.25 -14.23
CA VAL A 512 4.95 14.92 -14.36
C VAL A 512 4.54 15.38 -12.98
N ARG A 513 4.27 16.67 -12.82
CA ARG A 513 3.84 17.24 -11.53
C ARG A 513 2.64 18.17 -11.77
N ASN A 514 1.52 17.90 -11.09
CA ASN A 514 0.23 18.54 -11.37
C ASN A 514 -0.14 18.52 -12.88
N GLY A 515 0.21 17.44 -13.60
CA GLY A 515 -0.04 17.29 -15.03
C GLY A 515 0.89 18.06 -15.96
N ARG A 516 1.91 18.75 -15.44
CA ARG A 516 2.95 19.38 -16.26
C ARG A 516 4.17 18.47 -16.36
N PHE A 517 4.64 18.25 -17.58
CA PHE A 517 5.86 17.50 -17.86
C PHE A 517 7.10 18.39 -17.71
N TYR A 518 8.14 17.85 -17.07
CA TYR A 518 9.45 18.46 -16.90
C TYR A 518 10.53 17.41 -17.21
N SER A 519 11.52 17.76 -18.02
CA SER A 519 12.74 16.93 -18.14
C SER A 519 13.64 17.14 -16.92
N VAL A 520 14.39 16.12 -16.52
CA VAL A 520 15.34 16.24 -15.40
C VAL A 520 16.41 17.29 -15.67
N SER A 521 16.93 17.37 -16.90
CA SER A 521 17.88 18.42 -17.31
C SER A 521 17.31 19.83 -17.10
N GLY A 522 16.07 20.05 -17.54
CA GLY A 522 15.40 21.34 -17.38
C GLY A 522 15.12 21.72 -15.93
N LEU A 523 14.94 20.73 -15.04
CA LEU A 523 14.82 20.97 -13.59
C LEU A 523 16.17 21.39 -12.98
N VAL A 524 17.27 20.75 -13.36
CA VAL A 524 18.62 21.11 -12.90
C VAL A 524 19.01 22.52 -13.36
N ASP A 525 18.67 22.89 -14.60
CA ASP A 525 18.93 24.23 -15.12
C ASP A 525 18.17 25.30 -14.33
N ARG A 526 16.89 25.04 -14.00
CA ARG A 526 16.07 25.94 -13.18
C ARG A 526 16.62 26.12 -11.77
N ALA A 527 17.06 25.04 -11.13
CA ALA A 527 17.67 25.10 -9.80
C ALA A 527 18.95 25.94 -9.83
N THR A 528 19.83 25.69 -10.81
CA THR A 528 21.09 26.43 -10.97
C THR A 528 20.83 27.92 -11.18
N ALA A 529 19.86 28.27 -12.04
CA ALA A 529 19.49 29.66 -12.28
C ALA A 529 18.94 30.34 -11.01
N ALA A 530 18.09 29.65 -10.24
CA ALA A 530 17.55 30.19 -8.99
C ALA A 530 18.65 30.46 -7.95
N MET A 531 19.65 29.59 -7.84
CA MET A 531 20.81 29.76 -6.94
C MET A 531 21.73 30.92 -7.31
N THR A 532 21.69 31.40 -8.56
CA THR A 532 22.54 32.52 -9.03
C THR A 532 21.90 33.90 -8.87
N VAL A 533 20.62 33.96 -8.46
CA VAL A 533 19.83 35.20 -8.40
C VAL A 533 19.61 35.68 -6.94
N GLU A 534 19.93 34.85 -5.95
CA GLU A 534 20.06 35.20 -4.52
C GLU A 534 21.41 35.87 -4.22
#